data_AF-A0A0F9SYF6-F1
#
_entry.id   AF-A0A0F9SYF6-F1
#
_cell.length_a   1.000
_cell.length_b   1.000
_cell.length_c   1.000
_cell.angle_alpha   90.00
_cell.angle_beta   90.00
_cell.angle_gamma   90.00
#
_symmetry.space_group_name_H-M   'P 1'
#
loop_
_entity.id
_entity.type
_entity.pdbx_description
1 polymer ?
#
loop_
_entity_poly.entity_id
_entity_poly.type
_entity_poly.pdbx_seq_one_letter_code
_entity_poly.pdbx_strand_id
1 'polypeptide(L)' 'MTYDKLLQDMINSARKELKEGLSQCTEAQQMMFKRMYSHKNLELPINEVVDNMEVRRIERAMDQVEKTVKANKEGMNG' A
#
# COMPACT_ATOMS: atom_id res chain seq x y z
N MET A 1 -23.53 14.19 11.02
CA MET A 1 -22.32 13.49 10.53
C MET A 1 -22.70 12.02 10.42
N THR A 2 -22.72 11.44 9.21
CA THR A 2 -23.10 10.04 9.02
C THR A 2 -21.87 9.13 9.19
N TYR A 3 -22.06 7.92 9.73
CA TYR A 3 -20.99 6.94 9.91
C TYR A 3 -20.24 6.64 8.59
N ASP A 4 -20.94 6.71 7.46
CA ASP A 4 -20.37 6.49 6.13
C ASP A 4 -19.26 7.48 5.80
N LYS A 5 -19.41 8.76 6.17
CA LYS A 5 -18.39 9.78 5.91
C LYS A 5 -17.13 9.48 6.73
N LEU A 6 -17.29 9.16 8.01
CA LEU A 6 -16.16 8.84 8.88
C LEU A 6 -15.40 7.60 8.38
N LEU A 7 -16.13 6.56 7.97
CA LEU A 7 -15.52 5.35 7.40
C LEU A 7 -14.71 5.67 6.14
N GLN A 8 -15.24 6.50 5.25
CA GLN A 8 -14.51 6.90 4.04
C GLN A 8 -13.27 7.73 4.35
N ASP A 9 -13.36 8.66 5.31
CA ASP A 9 -12.21 9.46 5.74
C ASP A 9 -11.09 8.56 6.31
N MET A 10 -11.44 7.53 7.08
CA MET A 10 -10.48 6.53 7.58
C MET A 10 -9.83 5.72 6.45
N ILE A 11 -10.61 5.24 5.48
CA ILE A 11 -10.11 4.50 4.32
C ILE A 11 -9.16 5.37 3.50
N ASN A 12 -9.50 6.64 3.30
CA ASN A 12 -8.67 7.59 2.56
C ASN A 12 -7.35 7.87 3.28
N SER A 13 -7.38 8.02 4.62
CA SER A 13 -6.15 8.18 5.42
C SER A 13 -5.25 6.96 5.28
N ALA A 14 -5.80 5.76 5.43
CA ALA A 14 -5.03 4.52 5.31
C ALA A 14 -4.41 4.35 3.91
N ARG A 15 -5.15 4.68 2.85
CA ARG A 15 -4.60 4.68 1.48
C ARG A 15 -3.48 5.69 1.30
N LYS A 16 -3.58 6.86 1.92
CA LYS A 16 -2.53 7.88 1.88
C LYS A 16 -1.26 7.39 2.55
N GLU A 17 -1.37 6.85 3.77
CA GLU A 17 -0.24 6.29 4.51
C GLU A 17 0.41 5.13 3.75
N LEU A 18 -0.40 4.27 3.10
CA LEU A 18 0.11 3.17 2.30
C LEU A 18 0.95 3.65 1.11
N LYS A 19 0.50 4.71 0.42
CA LYS A 19 1.25 5.33 -0.70
C LYS A 19 2.55 5.97 -0.20
N GLU A 20 2.51 6.64 0.95
CA GLU A 20 3.71 7.22 1.57
C GLU A 20 4.72 6.15 1.98
N GLY A 21 4.26 5.02 2.52
CA GLY A 21 5.11 3.86 2.80
C GLY A 21 5.72 3.26 1.53
N LEU A 22 4.92 3.05 0.49
CA LEU A 22 5.39 2.52 -0.80
C LEU A 22 6.42 3.42 -1.49
N SER A 23 6.33 4.74 -1.30
CA SER A 23 7.34 5.69 -1.82
C SER A 23 8.73 5.51 -1.21
N GLN A 24 8.83 4.85 -0.04
CA GLN A 24 10.08 4.49 0.64
C GLN A 24 10.58 3.08 0.23
N CYS A 25 9.81 2.35 -0.57
CA CYS A 25 10.19 1.04 -1.09
C CYS A 25 10.96 1.18 -2.41
N THR A 26 11.89 0.26 -2.67
CA THR A 26 12.59 0.17 -3.96
C THR A 26 11.62 -0.23 -5.07
N GLU A 27 12.01 0.00 -6.33
CA GLU A 27 11.20 -0.41 -7.48
C GLU A 27 10.87 -1.91 -7.47
N ALA A 28 11.84 -2.76 -7.11
CA ALA A 28 11.63 -4.20 -7.02
C ALA A 28 10.58 -4.56 -5.94
N GLN A 29 10.62 -3.89 -4.78
CA GLN A 29 9.66 -4.08 -3.69
C GLN A 29 8.26 -3.58 -4.09
N GLN A 30 8.17 -2.41 -4.73
CA GLN A 30 6.92 -1.90 -5.28
C GLN A 30 6.37 -2.85 -6.35
N MET A 31 7.23 -3.45 -7.17
CA MET A 31 6.83 -4.43 -8.18
C MET A 31 6.33 -5.74 -7.55
N MET A 32 6.94 -6.17 -6.45
CA MET A 32 6.42 -7.28 -5.65
C MET A 32 5.04 -6.97 -5.07
N PHE A 33 4.82 -5.75 -4.58
CA PHE A 33 3.50 -5.30 -4.13
C PHE A 33 2.47 -5.34 -5.28
N LYS A 34 2.80 -4.83 -6.47
CA LYS A 34 1.91 -4.91 -7.65
C LYS A 34 1.54 -6.35 -7.99
N ARG A 35 2.48 -7.29 -7.91
CA ARG A 35 2.20 -8.72 -8.13
C ARG A 35 1.20 -9.31 -7.14
N MET A 36 1.09 -8.78 -5.93
CA MET A 36 0.13 -9.26 -4.93
C MET A 36 -1.26 -8.63 -5.08
N TYR A 37 -1.32 -7.34 -5.36
CA TYR A 37 -2.55 -6.56 -5.29
C TYR A 37 -3.14 -6.19 -6.67
N SER A 38 -2.34 -6.23 -7.73
CA SER A 38 -2.74 -5.95 -9.13
C SER A 38 -2.15 -6.98 -10.11
N HIS A 39 -2.15 -8.26 -9.74
CA HIS A 39 -1.56 -9.34 -10.56
C HIS A 39 -2.09 -9.40 -12.01
N LYS A 40 -3.29 -8.88 -12.27
CA LYS A 40 -3.91 -8.83 -13.60
C LYS A 40 -3.43 -7.66 -14.47
N ASN A 41 -2.86 -6.62 -13.86
CA ASN A 41 -2.37 -5.44 -14.56
C ASN A 41 -1.17 -4.83 -13.81
N LEU A 42 0.03 -5.25 -14.22
CA LEU A 42 1.29 -4.83 -13.61
C LEU A 42 1.79 -3.46 -14.11
N GLU A 43 1.26 -2.99 -15.23
CA GLU A 43 1.57 -1.68 -15.79
C GLU A 43 0.85 -0.55 -15.04
N LEU A 44 -0.20 -0.89 -14.27
CA LEU A 44 -0.95 0.07 -13.48
C LEU A 44 0.00 0.84 -12.53
N PRO A 45 -0.08 2.18 -12.47
CA PRO A 45 0.71 2.97 -11.53
C PRO A 45 0.50 2.51 -10.08
N ILE A 46 1.54 2.53 -9.25
CA ILE A 46 1.47 1.98 -7.88
C ILE A 46 0.39 2.67 -7.02
N ASN A 47 0.17 3.97 -7.22
CA ASN A 47 -0.87 4.72 -6.52
C ASN A 47 -2.28 4.26 -6.95
N GLU A 48 -2.47 4.00 -8.23
CA GLU A 48 -3.72 3.46 -8.77
C GLU A 48 -3.98 2.02 -8.29
N VAL A 49 -2.93 1.23 -8.05
CA VAL A 49 -3.07 -0.08 -7.39
C VAL A 49 -3.65 0.07 -5.98
N VAL A 50 -3.22 1.09 -5.23
CA VAL A 50 -3.75 1.37 -3.88
C VAL A 50 -5.18 1.90 -3.94
N ASP A 51 -5.49 2.79 -4.88
CA ASP A 51 -6.84 3.36 -5.01
C ASP A 51 -7.88 2.33 -5.43
N ASN A 52 -7.49 1.37 -6.25
CA ASN A 52 -8.35 0.26 -6.68
C ASN A 52 -8.33 -0.93 -5.70
N MET A 53 -7.56 -0.85 -4.61
CA MET A 53 -7.49 -1.93 -3.63
C MET A 53 -8.80 -2.06 -2.84
N GLU A 54 -9.28 -3.29 -2.71
CA GLU A 54 -10.39 -3.64 -1.82
C GLU A 54 -10.06 -3.26 -0.37
N VAL A 55 -11.01 -2.60 0.31
CA VAL A 55 -10.83 -2.07 1.67
C VAL A 55 -10.35 -3.14 2.66
N ARG A 56 -10.85 -4.37 2.55
CA ARG A 56 -10.48 -5.51 3.42
C ARG A 56 -9.00 -5.91 3.32
N ARG A 57 -8.30 -5.47 2.28
CA ARG A 57 -6.88 -5.79 2.05
C ARG A 57 -5.93 -4.69 2.52
N ILE A 58 -6.44 -3.49 2.85
CA ILE A 58 -5.63 -2.33 3.21
C ILE A 58 -4.78 -2.60 4.45
N GLU A 59 -5.36 -3.17 5.51
CA GLU A 59 -4.64 -3.45 6.76
C GLU A 59 -3.44 -4.38 6.53
N ARG A 60 -3.65 -5.51 5.82
CA ARG A 60 -2.55 -6.43 5.48
C ARG A 60 -1.51 -5.78 4.58
N ALA A 61 -1.92 -4.91 3.66
CA ALA A 61 -1.01 -4.18 2.79
C ALA A 61 -0.15 -3.19 3.59
N MET A 62 -0.73 -2.51 4.58
CA MET A 62 -0.04 -1.62 5.51
C MET A 62 1.03 -2.36 6.31
N ASP A 63 0.68 -3.47 6.97
CA ASP A 63 1.63 -4.28 7.75
C ASP A 63 2.84 -4.72 6.92
N GLN A 64 2.58 -5.11 5.67
CA GLN A 64 3.62 -5.57 4.76
C GLN A 64 4.56 -4.42 4.37
N VAL A 65 3.99 -3.28 4.00
CA VAL A 65 4.77 -2.10 3.61
C VAL A 65 5.56 -1.55 4.79
N GLU A 66 4.98 -1.50 6.00
CA GLU A 66 5.68 -1.08 7.21
C GLU A 66 6.90 -1.96 7.49
N LYS A 67 6.75 -3.29 7.43
CA LYS A 67 7.87 -4.23 7.61
C LYS A 67 8.96 -4.04 6.57
N THR A 68 8.58 -3.85 5.29
CA THR A 68 9.53 -3.60 4.22
C THR A 68 10.28 -2.28 4.43
N VAL A 69 9.58 -1.19 4.75
CA VAL A 69 10.20 0.11 5.03
C VAL A 69 11.12 0.05 6.24
N LYS A 70 10.74 -0.69 7.29
CA LYS A 70 11.59 -0.92 8.46
C LYS A 70 12.87 -1.67 8.08
N ALA A 71 12.76 -2.76 7.31
CA ALA A 71 13.91 -3.52 6.84
C ALA A 71 14.87 -2.66 5.99
N ASN A 72 14.32 -1.80 5.11
CA ASN A 72 15.11 -0.84 4.33
C ASN A 72 15.92 0.11 5.21
N LYS A 73 15.32 0.60 6.31
CA LYS A 73 15.98 1.51 7.26
C LYS A 73 17.05 0.82 8.09
N GLU A 74 16.87 -0.46 8.38
CA GLU A 74 17.80 -1.28 9.16
C GLU A 74 18.90 -1.93 8.31
N GLY A 75 18.91 -1.70 6.99
CA GLY A 75 19.92 -2.23 6.06
C GLY A 75 19.77 -3.73 5.78
N MET A 76 18.63 -4.34 6.11
CA MET A 76 18.34 -5.75 5.90
C MET A 76 17.60 -5.95 4.57
N ASN A 77 18.28 -5.71 3.45
CA ASN A 77 17.66 -5.88 2.13
C ASN A 77 18.11 -7.19 1.46
N GLY A 78 17.18 -8.14 1.40
CA GLY A 78 17.22 -9.33 0.53
C GLY A 78 16.40 -9.16 -0.73
#